data_AF-A0A953EK23-F1
#
_entry.id   AF-A0A953EK23-F1
#
_cell.length_a   1.000
_cell.length_b   1.000
_cell.length_c   1.000
_cell.angle_alpha   90.00
_cell.angle_beta   90.00
_cell.angle_gamma   90.00
#
_symmetry.space_group_name_H-M   'P 1'
#
loop_
_entity.id
_entity.type
_entity.pdbx_description
1 polymer ?
#
loop_
_entity_poly.entity_id
_entity_poly.type
_entity_poly.pdbx_seq_one_letter_code
_entity_poly.pdbx_strand_id
1 'polypeptide(L)'
;MNTTLGLLPVGSRIVVRSRIDWRQAAIARVAEDKVVLTVHSPTGYSYRLRRDLDAAVGYDGAIAVLLCDHADNWRENFSPLDSRW
;
A
#
# COMPACT_ATOMS: atom_id res chain seq x y z
N MET A 1 -17.93 6.12 -6.86
CA MET A 1 -17.55 6.03 -5.43
C MET A 1 -16.05 5.82 -5.40
N ASN A 2 -15.29 6.70 -4.75
CA ASN A 2 -13.85 6.49 -4.57
C ASN A 2 -13.63 5.59 -3.36
N THR A 3 -12.83 4.53 -3.52
CA THR A 3 -12.40 3.70 -2.39
C THR A 3 -11.30 4.44 -1.61
N THR A 4 -11.36 4.36 -0.29
CA THR A 4 -10.33 4.93 0.60
C THR A 4 -9.76 3.85 1.51
N LEU A 5 -8.59 4.11 2.10
CA LEU A 5 -7.92 3.15 2.98
C LEU A 5 -8.79 2.70 4.16
N GLY A 6 -9.58 3.60 4.76
CA GLY A 6 -10.42 3.30 5.91
C GLY A 6 -11.56 2.31 5.63
N LEU A 7 -11.92 2.12 4.35
CA LEU A 7 -12.95 1.18 3.93
C LEU A 7 -12.42 -0.23 3.68
N LEU A 8 -11.09 -0.39 3.61
CA LEU A 8 -10.47 -1.68 3.34
C LEU A 8 -10.28 -2.47 4.65
N PRO A 9 -10.64 -3.76 4.67
CA PRO A 9 -10.49 -4.58 5.87
C PRO A 9 -9.02 -4.81 6.23
N VAL A 10 -8.75 -5.06 7.51
CA VAL A 10 -7.44 -5.53 7.98
C VAL A 10 -7.05 -6.80 7.23
N GLY A 11 -5.80 -6.89 6.80
CA GLY A 11 -5.27 -7.95 5.94
C GLY A 11 -5.36 -7.66 4.45
N SER A 12 -6.08 -6.61 4.02
CA SER A 12 -6.13 -6.21 2.61
C SER A 12 -4.74 -5.94 2.06
N ARG A 13 -4.45 -6.48 0.88
CA ARG A 13 -3.20 -6.31 0.14
C ARG A 13 -3.28 -5.01 -0.65
N ILE A 14 -2.24 -4.17 -0.58
CA ILE A 14 -2.19 -2.91 -1.30
C ILE A 14 -0.77 -2.60 -1.77
N VAL A 15 -0.63 -2.00 -2.95
CA VAL A 15 0.63 -1.49 -3.47
C VAL A 15 0.81 -0.04 -3.02
N VAL A 16 2.00 0.30 -2.50
CA VAL A 16 2.32 1.63 -1.95
C VAL A 16 3.63 2.15 -2.51
N ARG A 17 3.74 3.47 -2.65
CA ARG A 17 5.00 4.13 -2.99
C ARG A 17 5.89 4.26 -1.76
N SER A 18 7.10 3.71 -1.83
CA SER A 18 8.19 3.95 -0.89
C SER A 18 8.97 5.21 -1.32
N ARG A 19 10.17 5.44 -0.80
CA ARG A 19 11.03 6.56 -1.25
C ARG A 19 11.61 6.33 -2.65
N ILE A 20 11.98 5.09 -2.99
CA ILE A 20 12.74 4.78 -4.23
C ILE A 20 11.99 3.89 -5.22
N ASP A 21 11.07 3.06 -4.74
CA ASP A 21 10.35 2.03 -5.48
C ASP A 21 8.88 1.93 -5.03
N TRP A 22 8.11 1.08 -5.71
CA TRP A 22 6.79 0.63 -5.28
C TRP A 22 6.88 -0.72 -4.59
N ARG A 23 6.06 -0.91 -3.55
CA ARG A 23 6.15 -2.07 -2.66
C ARG A 23 4.78 -2.62 -2.32
N GLN A 24 4.75 -3.90 -2.03
CA GLN A 24 3.61 -4.52 -1.39
C GLN A 24 3.49 -4.10 0.07
N ALA A 25 2.27 -3.87 0.50
CA ALA A 25 1.89 -3.67 1.88
C ALA A 25 0.59 -4.41 2.21
N ALA A 26 0.33 -4.58 3.50
CA ALA A 26 -0.93 -5.09 4.01
C ALA A 26 -1.50 -4.15 5.08
N ILE A 27 -2.82 -4.02 5.14
CA ILE A 27 -3.48 -3.28 6.23
C ILE A 27 -3.28 -4.05 7.53
N ALA A 28 -2.49 -3.49 8.43
CA ALA A 28 -2.20 -4.10 9.73
C ALA A 28 -3.23 -3.69 10.78
N ARG A 29 -3.77 -2.47 10.69
CA ARG A 29 -4.77 -1.93 11.62
C ARG A 29 -5.52 -0.77 10.98
N VAL A 30 -6.83 -0.71 11.23
CA VAL A 30 -7.67 0.48 11.02
C VAL A 30 -8.02 1.01 12.41
N ALA A 31 -7.64 2.24 12.71
CA ALA A 31 -7.98 2.94 13.95
C ALA A 31 -8.89 4.14 13.63
N GLU A 32 -9.42 4.80 14.66
CA GLU A 32 -10.33 5.95 14.48
C GLU A 32 -9.71 7.13 13.72
N ASP A 33 -8.39 7.32 13.82
CA ASP A 33 -7.69 8.48 13.25
C ASP A 33 -6.74 8.11 12.09
N LYS A 34 -6.46 6.83 11.87
CA LYS A 34 -5.47 6.39 10.87
C LYS A 34 -5.58 4.94 10.48
N VAL A 35 -5.03 4.63 9.31
CA VAL A 35 -4.72 3.29 8.86
C VAL A 35 -3.22 3.02 9.00
N VAL A 36 -2.87 1.85 9.53
CA VAL A 36 -1.49 1.37 9.62
C VAL A 36 -1.28 0.26 8.62
N LEU A 37 -0.30 0.45 7.75
CA LEU A 37 0.14 -0.53 6.76
C LEU A 37 1.46 -1.17 7.22
N THR A 38 1.59 -2.48 7.07
CA THR A 38 2.88 -3.17 7.13
C THR A 38 3.43 -3.22 5.71
N VAL A 39 4.57 -2.57 5.48
CA VAL A 39 5.25 -2.54 4.18
C VAL A 39 6.44 -3.48 4.22
N HIS A 40 6.54 -4.35 3.22
CA HIS A 40 7.63 -5.31 3.11
C HIS A 40 8.83 -4.65 2.41
N SER A 41 10.02 -4.80 3.00
CA SER A 41 11.27 -4.28 2.45
C SER A 41 12.01 -5.36 1.67
N PRO A 42 12.66 -5.00 0.54
CA PRO A 42 13.62 -5.83 -0.19
C PRO A 42 14.68 -6.52 0.69
N THR A 43 15.04 -5.86 1.79
CA THR A 43 16.07 -6.31 2.73
C THR A 43 15.60 -7.37 3.72
N GLY A 44 14.37 -7.89 3.58
CA GLY A 44 13.79 -8.90 4.47
C GLY A 44 13.14 -8.34 5.75
N TYR A 45 13.28 -7.04 6.00
CA TYR A 45 12.61 -6.35 7.09
C TYR A 45 11.21 -5.86 6.68
N SER A 46 10.40 -5.47 7.65
CA SER A 46 9.14 -4.78 7.42
C SER A 46 9.08 -3.51 8.26
N TYR A 47 8.39 -2.50 7.76
CA TYR A 47 8.18 -1.26 8.49
C TYR A 47 6.70 -0.88 8.48
N ARG A 48 6.31 0.02 9.38
CA ARG A 48 4.93 0.52 9.46
C ARG A 48 4.80 1.87 8.79
N LEU A 49 3.83 1.98 7.90
CA LEU A 49 3.42 3.23 7.27
C LEU A 49 2.07 3.66 7.84
N ARG A 50 1.94 4.92 8.25
CA ARG A 50 0.67 5.49 8.73
C ARG A 50 0.08 6.39 7.66
N ARG A 51 -1.22 6.27 7.43
CA ARG A 51 -1.97 7.05 6.45
C ARG A 51 -3.33 7.42 6.99
N ASP A 52 -3.89 8.48 6.43
CA ASP A 52 -5.23 8.95 6.76
C ASP A 52 -6.28 7.97 6.23
N LEU A 53 -7.47 7.97 6.86
CA LEU A 53 -8.57 7.07 6.50
C LEU A 53 -9.14 7.36 5.11
N ASP A 54 -9.08 8.62 4.70
CA ASP A 54 -9.60 9.13 3.43
C ASP A 54 -8.57 9.03 2.29
N ALA A 55 -7.35 8.56 2.57
CA ALA A 55 -6.33 8.35 1.56
C ALA A 55 -6.87 7.47 0.42
N ALA A 56 -6.81 8.01 -0.79
CA ALA A 56 -7.47 7.44 -1.95
C ALA A 56 -6.79 6.15 -2.43
N VAL A 57 -7.60 5.17 -2.78
CA VAL A 57 -7.17 3.88 -3.31
C VAL A 57 -7.71 3.74 -4.74
N GLY A 58 -6.78 3.56 -5.67
CA GLY A 58 -7.06 3.17 -7.04
C GLY A 58 -7.00 1.66 -7.20
N TYR A 59 -7.52 1.17 -8.32
CA TYR A 59 -7.42 -0.24 -8.70
C TYR A 59 -6.83 -0.37 -10.09
N ASP A 60 -5.87 -1.27 -10.20
CA ASP A 60 -5.31 -1.72 -11.46
C ASP A 60 -5.66 -3.20 -11.66
N GLY A 61 -6.81 -3.43 -12.32
CA GLY A 61 -7.48 -4.71 -12.29
C GLY A 61 -7.94 -5.05 -10.86
N ALA A 62 -7.47 -6.17 -10.33
CA ALA A 62 -7.76 -6.60 -8.95
C ALA A 62 -6.78 -6.05 -7.90
N ILE A 63 -5.76 -5.29 -8.33
CA ILE A 63 -4.69 -4.83 -7.45
C ILE A 63 -5.06 -3.47 -6.90
N ALA A 64 -5.23 -3.38 -5.57
CA ALA A 64 -5.40 -2.10 -4.90
C ALA A 64 -4.06 -1.34 -4.86
N VAL A 65 -4.09 -0.07 -5.22
CA VAL A 65 -2.92 0.82 -5.26
C VAL A 65 -3.23 2.08 -4.46
N LEU A 66 -2.40 2.39 -3.47
CA LEU A 66 -2.48 3.65 -2.74
C LEU A 66 -2.06 4.78 -3.68
N LEU A 67 -2.97 5.70 -3.97
CA LEU A 67 -2.69 6.84 -4.83
C LEU A 67 -1.73 7.81 -4.13
N CYS A 68 -0.81 8.38 -4.90
CA CYS A 68 0.13 9.40 -4.45
C CYS A 68 0.51 10.30 -5.63
N ASP A 69 1.05 11.49 -5.33
CA ASP A 69 1.38 12.51 -6.34
C ASP A 69 2.65 12.19 -7.15
N HIS A 70 3.14 10.94 -7.10
CA HIS A 70 4.30 10.52 -7.88
C HIS A 70 3.89 10.15 -9.30
N ALA A 71 4.65 10.67 -10.28
CA ALA A 71 4.39 10.46 -11.70
C ALA A 71 4.86 9.10 -12.24
N ASP A 72 5.52 8.26 -11.41
CA ASP A 72 6.07 6.98 -11.86
C ASP A 72 5.04 5.86 -11.85
N ASN A 73 5.12 4.97 -12.84
CA ASN A 73 4.19 3.84 -12.96
C ASN A 73 4.58 2.74 -11.96
N TRP A 74 3.62 2.31 -11.14
CA TRP A 74 3.85 1.29 -10.13
C TRP A 74 4.30 -0.04 -10.73
N ARG A 75 3.78 -0.45 -11.91
CA ARG A 75 4.11 -1.72 -12.56
C ARG A 75 5.57 -1.78 -12.99
N GLU A 76 6.08 -0.65 -13.50
CA GLU A 76 7.45 -0.53 -14.01
C GLU A 76 8.46 -0.37 -12.86
N ASN A 77 8.03 0.19 -11.74
CA ASN A 77 8.88 0.51 -10.59
C ASN A 77 8.56 -0.35 -9.35
N PHE A 78 7.88 -1.49 -9.55
CA PHE A 78 7.57 -2.44 -8.49
C PHE A 78 8.82 -3.23 -8.11
N SER A 79 9.14 -3.24 -6.82
CA SER A 79 10.20 -4.10 -6.30
C SER A 79 9.64 -5.52 -6.04
N PRO A 80 10.06 -6.55 -6.79
CA PRO A 80 9.45 -7.89 -6.77
C PRO A 80 9.83 -8.74 -5.53
N LEU A 81 10.42 -8.15 -4.49
CA LEU A 81 10.83 -8.86 -3.29
C LEU A 81 9.63 -9.17 -2.36
N ASP A 82 8.81 -10.11 -2.81
CA ASP A 82 8.24 -11.17 -1.97
C ASP A 82 7.98 -12.42 -2.85
N SER A 83 8.82 -13.45 -2.71
CA SER A 83 8.65 -14.71 -3.44
C SER A 83 7.61 -15.66 -2.81
N ARG A 84 6.90 -15.21 -1.76
CA ARG A 84 5.93 -16.01 -0.99
C ARG A 84 4.47 -15.65 -1.32
N TRP A 85 4.26 -14.82 -2.34
CA TRP A 85 2.96 -14.25 -2.70
C TRP A 85 2.60 -14.48 -4.16
#